data_AF-A0A6N9PCK6-F1
#
_entry.id   AF-A0A6N9PCK6-F1
#
_cell.length_a   1.000
_cell.length_b   1.000
_cell.length_c   1.000
_cell.angle_alpha   90.00
_cell.angle_beta   90.00
_cell.angle_gamma   90.00
#
_symmetry.space_group_name_H-M   'P 1'
#
loop_
_entity.id
_entity.type
_entity.pdbx_description
1 polymer ?
#
loop_
_entity_poly.entity_id
_entity_poly.type
_entity_poly.pdbx_seq_one_letter_code
_entity_poly.pdbx_strand_id
1 'polypeptide(L)'
;LLEERQKIKTKMKETQDPIEKILLDYRQKAIKLLANSFYGYYGYAKARWYCKECAESVTAWGRKYIELVWKELEEKFGFKVLYIDTDGLYATIPGGESEEIKKKALEFVKYINSKLPGLLELEYEGFYKRGFFVTKKRYAVIDEEGKVITRGLEIVRRDWSEIAKETQARVLETILKHGDVEEAVRIVKEVIQKLANYEIPPEKLAIYEQITRPLHEYKAIGPHVAVAKKLAAKGVKIKPGMVIGYIVLRGDGPISNRAILAEEYDPKKHK
;
A
#
# COMPACT_ATOMS: atom_id res chain seq x y z
N LEU A 1 -7.38 -0.43 -26.75
CA LEU A 1 -7.50 -0.31 -25.27
C LEU A 1 -7.03 1.06 -24.77
N LEU A 2 -5.77 1.44 -25.02
CA LEU A 2 -5.20 2.68 -24.48
C LEU A 2 -5.87 3.95 -25.05
N GLU A 3 -6.12 4.00 -26.36
CA GLU A 3 -6.85 5.11 -26.99
C GLU A 3 -8.23 5.33 -26.38
N GLU A 4 -8.99 4.25 -26.18
CA GLU A 4 -10.31 4.31 -25.55
C GLU A 4 -10.22 4.80 -24.10
N ARG A 5 -9.22 4.34 -23.35
CA ARG A 5 -8.97 4.84 -22.00
C ARG A 5 -8.69 6.34 -22.00
N GLN A 6 -7.94 6.85 -22.98
CA GLN A 6 -7.67 8.28 -23.09
C GLN A 6 -8.93 9.08 -23.40
N LYS A 7 -9.77 8.62 -24.34
CA LYS A 7 -11.08 9.25 -24.61
C LYS A 7 -11.94 9.35 -23.34
N ILE A 8 -12.00 8.28 -22.55
CA ILE A 8 -12.75 8.26 -21.28
C ILE A 8 -12.12 9.22 -20.25
N LYS A 9 -10.78 9.26 -20.12
CA LYS A 9 -10.10 10.22 -19.22
C LYS A 9 -10.41 11.67 -19.61
N THR A 10 -10.39 12.00 -20.91
CA THR A 10 -10.72 13.34 -21.40
C THR A 10 -12.17 13.70 -21.08
N LYS A 11 -13.12 12.82 -21.43
CA LYS A 11 -14.54 13.03 -21.11
C LYS A 11 -14.76 13.23 -19.60
N MET A 12 -14.10 12.42 -18.77
CA MET A 12 -14.21 12.50 -17.31
C MET A 12 -13.73 13.85 -16.73
N LYS A 13 -12.73 14.48 -17.34
CA LYS A 13 -12.25 15.82 -16.95
C LYS A 13 -13.26 16.91 -17.30
N GLU A 14 -13.98 16.75 -18.41
CA GLU A 14 -14.98 17.71 -18.92
C GLU A 14 -16.34 17.56 -18.22
N THR A 15 -16.69 16.36 -17.76
CA THR A 15 -17.95 16.07 -17.06
C THR A 15 -18.06 16.84 -15.75
N GLN A 16 -19.17 17.54 -15.53
CA GLN A 16 -19.45 18.22 -14.25
C GLN A 16 -20.25 17.36 -13.27
N ASP A 17 -21.11 16.47 -13.77
CA ASP A 17 -21.91 15.57 -12.93
C ASP A 17 -21.03 14.62 -12.10
N PRO A 18 -21.11 14.67 -10.75
CA PRO A 18 -20.37 13.78 -9.87
C PRO A 18 -20.66 12.30 -10.11
N ILE A 19 -21.91 11.93 -10.45
CA ILE A 19 -22.30 10.53 -10.64
C ILE A 19 -21.68 9.98 -11.93
N GLU A 20 -21.82 10.71 -13.05
CA GLU A 20 -21.17 10.33 -14.31
C GLU A 20 -19.63 10.29 -14.16
N LYS A 21 -19.02 11.23 -13.41
CA LYS A 21 -17.58 11.20 -13.09
C LYS A 21 -17.16 9.89 -12.42
N ILE A 22 -17.90 9.44 -11.42
CA ILE A 22 -17.62 8.17 -10.72
C ILE A 22 -17.71 6.99 -11.70
N LEU A 23 -18.74 6.96 -12.56
CA LEU A 23 -18.94 5.90 -13.54
C LEU A 23 -17.80 5.86 -14.58
N LEU A 24 -17.38 7.01 -15.10
CA LEU A 24 -16.26 7.14 -16.02
C LEU A 24 -14.94 6.72 -15.37
N ASP A 25 -14.75 7.06 -14.09
CA ASP A 25 -13.57 6.63 -13.33
C ASP A 25 -13.51 5.11 -13.18
N TYR A 26 -14.64 4.44 -12.89
CA TYR A 26 -14.67 2.97 -12.88
C TYR A 26 -14.36 2.37 -14.26
N ARG A 27 -14.89 2.95 -15.35
CA ARG A 27 -14.60 2.48 -16.71
C ARG A 27 -13.11 2.60 -17.06
N GLN A 28 -12.48 3.75 -16.83
CA GLN A 28 -11.06 3.91 -17.13
C GLN A 28 -10.18 3.01 -16.24
N LYS A 29 -10.57 2.77 -14.98
CA LYS A 29 -9.90 1.83 -14.06
C LYS A 29 -10.00 0.40 -14.55
N ALA A 30 -11.16 -0.02 -15.06
CA ALA A 30 -11.34 -1.35 -15.64
C ALA A 30 -10.43 -1.56 -16.86
N ILE A 31 -10.38 -0.58 -17.78
CA ILE A 31 -9.47 -0.66 -18.94
C ILE A 31 -8.00 -0.65 -18.50
N LYS A 32 -7.62 0.17 -17.51
CA LYS A 32 -6.27 0.17 -16.93
C LYS A 32 -5.90 -1.21 -16.40
N LEU A 33 -6.79 -1.80 -15.59
CA LEU A 33 -6.57 -3.12 -15.01
C LEU A 33 -6.42 -4.18 -16.09
N LEU A 34 -7.29 -4.17 -17.10
CA LEU A 34 -7.22 -5.11 -18.21
C LEU A 34 -5.91 -4.96 -19.00
N ALA A 35 -5.55 -3.74 -19.40
CA ALA A 35 -4.33 -3.46 -20.16
C ALA A 35 -3.07 -3.91 -19.38
N ASN A 36 -2.98 -3.58 -18.09
CA ASN A 36 -1.84 -3.99 -17.25
C ASN A 36 -1.79 -5.51 -17.03
N SER A 37 -2.92 -6.21 -17.17
CA SER A 37 -2.96 -7.67 -17.03
C SER A 37 -2.29 -8.40 -18.20
N PHE A 38 -2.14 -7.78 -19.38
CA PHE A 38 -1.45 -8.40 -20.52
C PHE A 38 0.02 -8.71 -20.24
N TYR A 39 0.71 -7.81 -19.53
CA TYR A 39 2.09 -8.07 -19.10
C TYR A 39 2.17 -9.34 -18.24
N GLY A 40 1.30 -9.45 -17.23
CA GLY A 40 1.24 -10.65 -16.37
C GLY A 40 0.80 -11.91 -17.13
N TYR A 41 -0.05 -11.74 -18.15
CA TYR A 41 -0.52 -12.83 -18.99
C TYR A 41 0.61 -13.49 -19.80
N TYR A 42 1.59 -12.72 -20.29
CA TYR A 42 2.76 -13.28 -20.96
C TYR A 42 3.58 -14.22 -20.05
N GLY A 43 3.64 -13.95 -18.74
CA GLY A 43 4.31 -14.80 -17.75
C GLY A 43 3.40 -15.83 -17.07
N TYR A 44 2.12 -15.91 -17.43
CA TYR A 44 1.18 -16.80 -16.76
C TYR A 44 1.28 -18.23 -17.31
N ALA A 45 1.69 -19.19 -16.47
CA ALA A 45 1.97 -20.57 -16.89
C ALA A 45 0.79 -21.31 -17.57
N LYS A 46 -0.46 -20.89 -17.37
CA LYS A 46 -1.63 -21.48 -18.04
C LYS A 46 -2.19 -20.61 -19.17
N ALA A 47 -1.49 -19.55 -19.57
CA ALA A 47 -1.90 -18.69 -20.68
C ALA A 47 -1.78 -19.44 -22.01
N ARG A 48 -2.76 -19.25 -22.89
CA ARG A 48 -2.68 -19.76 -24.27
C ARG A 48 -1.59 -19.06 -25.08
N TRP A 49 -1.38 -17.77 -24.83
CA TRP A 49 -0.31 -16.96 -25.43
C TRP A 49 0.79 -16.66 -24.41
N TYR A 50 1.23 -17.69 -23.69
CA TYR A 50 2.40 -17.59 -22.83
C TYR A 50 3.66 -17.28 -23.65
N CYS A 51 4.44 -16.30 -23.21
CA CYS A 51 5.70 -15.88 -23.83
C CYS A 51 6.61 -15.28 -22.76
N LYS A 52 7.52 -16.08 -22.22
CA LYS A 52 8.42 -15.65 -21.14
C LYS A 52 9.35 -14.53 -21.61
N GLU A 53 9.87 -14.67 -22.81
CA GLU A 53 10.76 -13.74 -23.48
C GLU A 53 10.10 -12.37 -23.63
N CYS A 54 8.81 -12.33 -23.95
CA CYS A 54 8.03 -11.10 -24.03
C CYS A 54 7.93 -10.44 -22.65
N ALA A 55 7.60 -11.20 -21.60
CA ALA A 55 7.49 -10.68 -20.24
C ALA A 55 8.84 -10.12 -19.74
N GLU A 56 9.93 -10.87 -19.92
CA GLU A 56 11.27 -10.43 -19.54
C GLU A 56 11.69 -9.17 -20.32
N SER A 57 11.45 -9.14 -21.63
CA SER A 57 11.77 -7.99 -22.48
C SER A 57 11.03 -6.72 -22.05
N VAL A 58 9.72 -6.83 -21.74
CA VAL A 58 8.94 -5.70 -21.21
C VAL A 58 9.57 -5.17 -19.91
N THR A 59 9.98 -6.04 -18.98
CA THR A 59 10.65 -5.59 -17.75
C THR A 59 12.02 -4.97 -18.00
N ALA A 60 12.77 -5.47 -18.98
CA ALA A 60 14.07 -4.92 -19.36
C ALA A 60 13.92 -3.50 -19.93
N TRP A 61 12.96 -3.28 -20.84
CA TRP A 61 12.65 -1.95 -21.33
C TRP A 61 12.15 -1.03 -20.22
N GLY A 62 11.26 -1.49 -19.35
CA GLY A 62 10.78 -0.70 -18.21
C GLY A 62 11.94 -0.20 -17.33
N ARG A 63 12.87 -1.09 -16.96
CA ARG A 63 14.08 -0.73 -16.20
C ARG A 63 14.96 0.28 -16.95
N LYS A 64 15.19 0.05 -18.24
CA LYS A 64 16.00 0.96 -19.08
C LYS A 64 15.43 2.37 -19.12
N TYR A 65 14.11 2.50 -19.29
CA TYR A 65 13.48 3.82 -19.41
C TYR A 65 13.37 4.55 -18.07
N ILE A 66 13.05 3.87 -16.97
CA ILE A 66 13.05 4.54 -15.65
C ILE A 66 14.45 4.97 -15.22
N GLU A 67 15.49 4.21 -15.59
CA GLU A 67 16.89 4.60 -15.37
C GLU A 67 17.28 5.83 -16.21
N LEU A 68 16.84 5.90 -17.46
CA LEU A 68 17.03 7.09 -18.31
C LEU A 68 16.35 8.33 -17.69
N VAL A 69 15.08 8.19 -17.28
CA VAL A 69 14.32 9.27 -16.64
C VAL A 69 15.04 9.74 -15.37
N TRP A 70 15.46 8.82 -14.52
CA TRP A 70 16.21 9.13 -13.30
C TRP A 70 17.49 9.93 -13.60
N LYS A 71 18.35 9.44 -14.50
CA LYS A 71 19.61 10.11 -14.83
C LYS A 71 19.40 11.50 -15.40
N GLU A 72 18.50 11.64 -16.38
CA GLU A 72 18.20 12.95 -16.99
C GLU A 72 17.63 13.94 -15.95
N LEU A 73 16.83 13.46 -15.00
CA LEU A 73 16.24 14.28 -13.94
C LEU A 73 17.29 14.81 -12.96
N GLU A 74 18.23 13.98 -12.52
CA GLU A 74 19.30 14.41 -11.59
C GLU A 74 20.36 15.24 -12.31
N GLU A 75 20.89 14.76 -13.44
CA GLU A 75 22.05 15.35 -14.10
C GLU A 75 21.74 16.72 -14.74
N LYS A 76 20.51 16.90 -15.27
CA LYS A 76 20.18 18.11 -16.05
C LYS A 76 19.23 19.08 -15.36
N PHE A 77 18.39 18.58 -14.45
CA PHE A 77 17.39 19.42 -13.76
C PHE A 77 17.70 19.62 -12.27
N GLY A 78 18.79 19.01 -11.76
CA GLY A 78 19.27 19.23 -10.39
C GLY A 78 18.34 18.66 -9.31
N PHE A 79 17.48 17.72 -9.68
CA PHE A 79 16.67 16.99 -8.71
C PHE A 79 17.51 15.94 -7.99
N LYS A 80 17.04 15.56 -6.81
CA LYS A 80 17.46 14.37 -6.07
C LYS A 80 16.31 13.39 -6.05
N VAL A 81 16.52 12.21 -6.61
CA VAL A 81 15.53 11.13 -6.55
C VAL A 81 15.57 10.48 -5.17
N LEU A 82 14.40 10.42 -4.53
CA LEU A 82 14.22 9.89 -3.18
C LEU A 82 13.79 8.42 -3.20
N TYR A 83 13.00 8.05 -4.22
CA TYR A 83 12.42 6.72 -4.33
C TYR A 83 12.06 6.39 -5.78
N ILE A 84 12.28 5.14 -6.19
CA ILE A 84 11.92 4.63 -7.52
C ILE A 84 11.13 3.33 -7.34
N ASP A 85 9.99 3.21 -8.02
CA ASP A 85 9.19 1.98 -8.05
C ASP A 85 8.68 1.68 -9.44
N THR A 86 9.34 0.72 -10.08
CA THR A 86 8.94 0.09 -11.35
C THR A 86 8.86 1.06 -12.54
N ASP A 87 7.87 1.94 -12.56
CA ASP A 87 7.53 2.88 -13.62
C ASP A 87 7.37 4.34 -13.13
N GLY A 88 7.59 4.60 -11.84
CA GLY A 88 7.50 5.94 -11.25
C GLY A 88 8.60 6.24 -10.24
N LEU A 89 8.75 7.51 -9.91
CA LEU A 89 9.73 7.98 -8.93
C LEU A 89 9.20 9.19 -8.12
N TYR A 90 9.79 9.42 -6.96
CA TYR A 90 9.61 10.63 -6.16
C TYR A 90 10.93 11.37 -6.11
N ALA A 91 10.90 12.67 -6.37
CA ALA A 91 12.10 13.50 -6.41
C ALA A 91 11.82 14.89 -5.82
N THR A 92 12.88 15.56 -5.40
CA THR A 92 12.85 16.94 -4.89
C THR A 92 14.09 17.69 -5.33
N ILE A 93 14.07 19.02 -5.29
CA ILE A 93 15.29 19.83 -5.34
C ILE A 93 15.66 20.16 -3.89
N PRO A 94 16.81 19.72 -3.36
CA PRO A 94 17.21 20.02 -1.99
C PRO A 94 17.29 21.54 -1.75
N GLY A 95 16.54 22.03 -0.77
CA GLY A 95 16.44 23.47 -0.47
C GLY A 95 15.61 24.29 -1.47
N GLY A 96 14.98 23.64 -2.45
CA GLY A 96 14.11 24.31 -3.42
C GLY A 96 12.74 24.64 -2.84
N GLU A 97 12.18 25.76 -3.26
CA GLU A 97 10.81 26.16 -2.91
C GLU A 97 9.77 25.34 -3.67
N SER A 98 8.58 25.17 -3.08
CA SER A 98 7.53 24.29 -3.62
C SER A 98 7.14 24.66 -5.06
N GLU A 99 7.00 25.95 -5.36
CA GLU A 99 6.59 26.43 -6.68
C GLU A 99 7.69 26.23 -7.74
N GLU A 100 8.96 26.42 -7.34
CA GLU A 100 10.11 26.15 -8.22
C GLU A 100 10.20 24.67 -8.56
N ILE A 101 10.06 23.79 -7.57
CA ILE A 101 10.09 22.33 -7.75
C ILE A 101 8.99 21.91 -8.74
N LYS A 102 7.75 22.38 -8.56
CA LYS A 102 6.63 22.08 -9.45
C LYS A 102 6.90 22.55 -10.88
N LYS A 103 7.35 23.80 -11.04
CA LYS A 103 7.66 24.38 -12.35
C LYS A 103 8.73 23.56 -13.08
N LYS A 104 9.87 23.29 -12.43
CA LYS A 104 10.96 22.50 -13.01
C LYS A 104 10.55 21.05 -13.30
N ALA A 105 9.70 20.45 -12.47
CA ALA A 105 9.17 19.11 -12.74
C ALA A 105 8.29 19.07 -14.00
N LEU A 106 7.44 20.08 -14.22
CA LEU A 106 6.63 20.20 -15.43
C LEU A 106 7.49 20.46 -16.68
N GLU A 107 8.54 21.27 -16.55
CA GLU A 107 9.54 21.47 -17.62
C GLU A 107 10.27 20.17 -17.95
N PHE A 108 10.68 19.41 -16.94
CA PHE A 108 11.31 18.10 -17.11
C PHE A 108 10.39 17.11 -17.83
N VAL A 109 9.11 17.03 -17.42
CA VAL A 109 8.13 16.13 -18.06
C VAL A 109 7.99 16.45 -19.55
N LYS A 110 7.91 17.73 -19.94
CA LYS A 110 7.89 18.14 -21.34
C LYS A 110 9.16 17.72 -22.09
N TYR A 111 10.32 17.95 -21.47
CA TYR A 111 11.62 17.61 -22.03
C TYR A 111 11.84 16.10 -22.22
N ILE A 112 11.49 15.28 -21.23
CA ILE A 112 11.71 13.83 -21.30
C ILE A 112 10.73 13.18 -22.28
N ASN A 113 9.48 13.65 -22.35
CA ASN A 113 8.49 13.13 -23.29
C ASN A 113 8.84 13.43 -24.75
N SER A 114 9.60 14.50 -25.05
CA SER A 114 10.10 14.72 -26.41
C SER A 114 11.25 13.76 -26.80
N LYS A 115 11.81 13.00 -25.85
CA LYS A 115 12.87 12.02 -26.07
C LYS A 115 12.38 10.58 -26.03
N LEU A 116 11.29 10.31 -25.33
CA LEU A 116 10.75 8.97 -25.20
C LEU A 116 10.13 8.52 -26.55
N PRO A 117 10.40 7.28 -27.00
CA PRO A 117 9.92 6.83 -28.30
C PRO A 117 8.46 6.38 -28.25
N GLY A 118 7.73 6.66 -29.34
CA GLY A 118 6.40 6.10 -29.60
C GLY A 118 5.37 6.50 -28.55
N LEU A 119 4.80 5.51 -27.87
CA LEU A 119 3.71 5.67 -26.91
C LEU A 119 4.18 5.87 -25.46
N LEU A 120 5.50 5.93 -25.23
CA LEU A 120 6.05 6.11 -23.89
C LEU A 120 5.90 7.56 -23.45
N GLU A 121 5.26 7.76 -22.31
CA GLU A 121 4.96 9.07 -21.74
C GLU A 121 5.14 9.03 -20.22
N LEU A 122 5.88 9.98 -19.68
CA LEU A 122 5.93 10.27 -18.26
C LEU A 122 4.82 11.28 -17.93
N GLU A 123 3.95 10.94 -16.98
CA GLU A 123 2.91 11.84 -16.47
C GLU A 123 3.37 12.47 -15.14
N TYR A 124 3.06 13.76 -14.93
CA TYR A 124 3.17 14.38 -13.60
C TYR A 124 1.96 13.98 -12.75
N GLU A 125 2.17 13.13 -11.73
CA GLU A 125 1.07 12.61 -10.90
C GLU A 125 0.60 13.61 -9.84
N GLY A 126 1.52 14.34 -9.20
CA GLY A 126 1.17 15.31 -8.16
C GLY A 126 2.37 15.83 -7.36
N PHE A 127 2.07 16.64 -6.35
CA PHE A 127 3.04 17.21 -5.41
C PHE A 127 2.73 16.81 -3.98
N TYR A 128 3.77 16.59 -3.18
CA TYR A 128 3.66 16.24 -1.78
C TYR A 128 4.57 17.15 -0.95
N LYS A 129 4.03 17.75 0.12
CA LYS A 129 4.76 18.68 0.99
C LYS A 129 5.88 17.96 1.75
N ARG A 130 5.58 16.77 2.25
CA ARG A 130 6.52 15.90 2.97
C ARG A 130 6.24 14.44 2.65
N GLY A 131 7.26 13.63 2.83
CA GLY A 131 7.15 12.19 2.68
C GLY A 131 8.37 11.51 3.27
N PHE A 132 8.20 10.24 3.63
CA PHE A 132 9.32 9.39 3.99
C PHE A 132 9.13 8.00 3.39
N PHE A 133 10.26 7.37 3.10
CA PHE A 133 10.33 6.10 2.40
C PHE A 133 11.07 5.13 3.33
N VAL A 134 10.39 4.07 3.77
CA VAL A 134 10.98 3.07 4.68
C VAL A 134 11.75 2.04 3.87
N THR A 135 11.05 1.39 2.94
CA THR A 135 11.59 0.36 2.05
C THR A 135 10.79 0.34 0.75
N LYS A 136 11.21 -0.50 -0.20
CA LYS A 136 10.46 -0.73 -1.44
C LYS A 136 9.00 -1.09 -1.14
N LYS A 137 8.08 -0.35 -1.74
CA LYS A 137 6.61 -0.41 -1.58
C LYS A 137 6.09 -0.03 -0.18
N ARG A 138 6.91 0.59 0.68
CA ARG A 138 6.52 1.02 2.02
C ARG A 138 6.91 2.49 2.26
N TYR A 139 5.94 3.38 2.10
CA TYR A 139 6.14 4.82 2.24
C TYR A 139 4.85 5.55 2.61
N ALA A 140 5.00 6.79 3.07
CA ALA A 140 3.90 7.71 3.29
C ALA A 140 4.27 9.11 2.82
N VAL A 141 3.30 9.79 2.21
CA VAL A 141 3.41 11.16 1.72
C VAL A 141 2.20 11.97 2.15
N ILE A 142 2.34 13.29 2.26
CA ILE A 142 1.23 14.21 2.56
C ILE A 142 1.11 15.25 1.45
N ASP A 143 -0.10 15.38 0.90
CA ASP A 143 -0.37 16.36 -0.15
C ASP A 143 -0.57 17.78 0.40
N GLU A 144 -0.89 18.72 -0.49
CA GLU A 144 -1.06 20.12 -0.12
C GLU A 144 -2.31 20.38 0.72
N GLU A 145 -3.31 19.52 0.60
CA GLU A 145 -4.58 19.54 1.36
C GLU A 145 -4.43 18.90 2.75
N GLY A 146 -3.26 18.36 3.08
CA GLY A 146 -2.98 17.73 4.36
C GLY A 146 -3.47 16.28 4.47
N LYS A 147 -3.83 15.67 3.34
CA LYS A 147 -4.25 14.28 3.27
C LYS A 147 -3.01 13.37 3.19
N VAL A 148 -2.95 12.44 4.12
CA VAL A 148 -1.88 11.44 4.20
C VAL A 148 -2.21 10.26 3.27
N ILE A 149 -1.26 9.92 2.40
CA ILE A 149 -1.35 8.80 1.48
C ILE A 149 -0.25 7.80 1.85
N THR A 150 -0.67 6.60 2.24
CA THR A 150 0.23 5.50 2.59
C THR A 150 0.24 4.40 1.53
N ARG A 151 1.38 3.74 1.35
CA ARG A 151 1.51 2.54 0.53
C ARG A 151 2.27 1.47 1.30
N GLY A 152 1.68 0.27 1.38
CA GLY A 152 2.28 -0.93 1.99
C GLY A 152 2.54 -0.88 3.50
N LEU A 153 2.18 0.22 4.17
CA LEU A 153 2.20 0.35 5.62
C LEU A 153 1.02 -0.37 6.26
N GLU A 154 1.17 -0.69 7.54
CA GLU A 154 0.28 -1.52 8.35
C GLU A 154 -1.13 -0.90 8.53
N ILE A 155 -1.29 0.43 8.46
CA ILE A 155 -2.58 1.14 8.57
C ILE A 155 -3.65 0.57 7.63
N VAL A 156 -3.29 0.17 6.41
CA VAL A 156 -4.27 -0.30 5.40
C VAL A 156 -4.46 -1.82 5.40
N ARG A 157 -3.75 -2.54 6.26
CA ARG A 157 -3.75 -4.00 6.31
C ARG A 157 -4.81 -4.54 7.25
N ARG A 158 -5.59 -5.54 6.82
CA ARG A 158 -6.67 -6.11 7.64
C ARG A 158 -6.17 -7.04 8.75
N ASP A 159 -5.01 -7.66 8.54
CA ASP A 159 -4.34 -8.62 9.42
C ASP A 159 -3.52 -7.97 10.54
N TRP A 160 -3.70 -6.67 10.78
CA TRP A 160 -3.09 -5.94 11.88
C TRP A 160 -4.15 -5.47 12.87
N SER A 161 -3.78 -5.45 14.15
CA SER A 161 -4.64 -4.96 15.24
C SER A 161 -4.86 -3.46 15.13
N GLU A 162 -6.01 -2.99 15.63
CA GLU A 162 -6.37 -1.57 15.55
C GLU A 162 -5.39 -0.69 16.32
N ILE A 163 -4.90 -1.15 17.48
CA ILE A 163 -3.91 -0.40 18.26
C ILE A 163 -2.64 -0.11 17.44
N ALA A 164 -2.21 -1.04 16.58
CA ALA A 164 -1.04 -0.84 15.73
C ALA A 164 -1.33 0.17 14.62
N LYS A 165 -2.51 0.11 14.01
CA LYS A 165 -2.93 1.05 12.95
C LYS A 165 -3.09 2.46 13.49
N GLU A 166 -3.78 2.62 14.61
CA GLU A 166 -4.02 3.91 15.25
C GLU A 166 -2.70 4.55 15.71
N THR A 167 -1.82 3.75 16.33
CA THR A 167 -0.49 4.23 16.74
C THR A 167 0.33 4.65 15.53
N GLN A 168 0.36 3.84 14.47
CA GLN A 168 1.05 4.19 13.25
C GLN A 168 0.45 5.46 12.62
N ALA A 169 -0.88 5.59 12.54
CA ALA A 169 -1.54 6.78 12.00
C ALA A 169 -1.15 8.05 12.76
N ARG A 170 -1.17 8.02 14.11
CA ARG A 170 -0.72 9.13 14.97
C ARG A 170 0.74 9.49 14.73
N VAL A 171 1.61 8.48 14.63
CA VAL A 171 3.04 8.67 14.32
C VAL A 171 3.23 9.31 12.94
N LEU A 172 2.55 8.80 11.92
CA LEU A 172 2.62 9.33 10.56
C LEU A 172 2.13 10.77 10.50
N GLU A 173 1.00 11.05 11.16
CA GLU A 173 0.43 12.38 11.21
C GLU A 173 1.40 13.35 11.88
N THR A 174 2.03 12.94 12.98
CA THR A 174 3.02 13.77 13.69
C THR A 174 4.22 14.11 12.81
N ILE A 175 4.80 13.10 12.16
CA ILE A 175 5.97 13.29 11.29
C ILE A 175 5.60 14.11 10.04
N LEU A 176 4.48 13.78 9.39
CA LEU A 176 4.12 14.38 8.11
C LEU A 176 3.45 15.75 8.25
N LYS A 177 2.68 16.01 9.31
CA LYS A 177 2.05 17.33 9.52
C LYS A 177 2.94 18.27 10.32
N HIS A 178 3.58 17.78 11.38
CA HIS A 178 4.32 18.64 12.32
C HIS A 178 5.84 18.57 12.13
N GLY A 179 6.36 17.54 11.45
CA GLY A 179 7.81 17.36 11.31
C GLY A 179 8.51 16.99 12.62
N ASP A 180 7.75 16.57 13.63
CA ASP A 180 8.24 16.31 14.98
C ASP A 180 8.50 14.81 15.19
N VAL A 181 9.76 14.41 15.08
CA VAL A 181 10.18 13.03 15.28
C VAL A 181 10.19 12.66 16.76
N GLU A 182 10.44 13.62 17.66
CA GLU A 182 10.51 13.36 19.10
C GLU A 182 9.13 13.07 19.67
N GLU A 183 8.12 13.83 19.26
CA GLU A 183 6.73 13.58 19.62
C GLU A 183 6.25 12.22 19.09
N ALA A 184 6.65 11.86 17.87
CA ALA A 184 6.34 10.54 17.32
C ALA A 184 6.91 9.39 18.19
N VAL A 185 8.12 9.57 18.74
CA VAL A 185 8.72 8.62 19.70
C VAL A 185 7.97 8.62 21.03
N ARG A 186 7.54 9.78 21.53
CA ARG A 186 6.74 9.88 22.77
C ARG A 186 5.41 9.13 22.66
N ILE A 187 4.71 9.27 21.54
CA ILE A 187 3.46 8.54 21.24
C ILE A 187 3.65 7.03 21.37
N VAL A 188 4.73 6.49 20.78
CA VAL A 188 5.01 5.04 20.84
C VAL A 188 5.28 4.60 22.28
N LYS A 189 6.08 5.36 23.03
CA LYS A 189 6.37 5.06 24.45
C LYS A 189 5.10 5.06 25.31
N GLU A 190 4.22 6.03 25.10
CA GLU A 190 2.92 6.12 25.79
C GLU A 190 2.07 4.87 25.52
N VAL A 191 1.96 4.44 24.26
CA VAL A 191 1.18 3.25 23.88
C VAL A 191 1.79 1.98 24.48
N ILE A 192 3.12 1.85 24.47
CA ILE A 192 3.82 0.72 25.12
C ILE A 192 3.50 0.67 26.61
N GLN A 193 3.52 1.81 27.31
CA GLN A 193 3.20 1.86 28.73
C GLN A 193 1.73 1.47 29.00
N LYS A 194 0.79 1.99 28.21
CA LYS A 194 -0.63 1.63 28.30
C LYS A 194 -0.88 0.14 28.04
N LEU A 195 -0.16 -0.46 27.08
CA LEU A 195 -0.21 -1.89 26.82
C LEU A 195 0.33 -2.70 28.01
N ALA A 196 1.47 -2.29 28.57
CA ALA A 196 2.09 -2.94 29.73
C ALA A 196 1.19 -2.89 30.98
N ASN A 197 0.44 -1.80 31.15
CA ASN A 197 -0.50 -1.60 32.25
C ASN A 197 -1.89 -2.19 32.01
N TYR A 198 -2.14 -2.86 30.86
CA TYR A 198 -3.45 -3.38 30.48
C TYR A 198 -4.56 -2.31 30.45
N GLU A 199 -4.20 -1.10 30.02
CA GLU A 199 -5.10 0.06 29.87
C GLU A 199 -5.67 0.18 28.45
N ILE A 200 -5.19 -0.62 27.49
CA ILE A 200 -5.72 -0.64 26.12
C ILE A 200 -6.98 -1.52 26.06
N PRO A 201 -8.08 -1.03 25.46
CA PRO A 201 -9.28 -1.83 25.24
C PRO A 201 -8.98 -3.11 24.44
N PRO A 202 -9.44 -4.30 24.88
CA PRO A 202 -9.17 -5.57 24.22
C PRO A 202 -9.62 -5.62 22.76
N GLU A 203 -10.67 -4.89 22.40
CA GLU A 203 -11.21 -4.79 21.06
C GLU A 203 -10.16 -4.24 20.08
N LYS A 204 -9.29 -3.34 20.56
CA LYS A 204 -8.18 -2.78 19.76
C LYS A 204 -7.04 -3.77 19.57
N LEU A 205 -7.00 -4.86 20.34
CA LEU A 205 -5.96 -5.90 20.27
C LEU A 205 -6.35 -7.05 19.33
N ALA A 206 -7.62 -7.11 18.91
CA ALA A 206 -8.12 -8.17 18.04
C ALA A 206 -7.43 -8.12 16.67
N ILE A 207 -7.03 -9.31 16.19
CA ILE A 207 -6.42 -9.52 14.86
C ILE A 207 -7.39 -10.35 14.02
N TYR A 208 -7.58 -9.95 12.77
CA TYR A 208 -8.52 -10.59 11.85
C TYR A 208 -7.79 -11.16 10.64
N GLU A 209 -7.79 -12.49 10.52
CA GLU A 209 -7.15 -13.18 9.40
C GLU A 209 -8.13 -14.11 8.68
N GLN A 210 -8.00 -14.18 7.35
CA GLN A 210 -8.89 -14.99 6.51
C GLN A 210 -8.36 -16.43 6.37
N ILE A 211 -9.26 -17.40 6.49
CA ILE A 211 -9.01 -18.80 6.10
C ILE A 211 -9.05 -18.88 4.57
N THR A 212 -7.95 -19.29 3.93
CA THR A 212 -7.82 -19.27 2.46
C THR A 212 -8.00 -20.63 1.80
N ARG A 213 -8.02 -21.70 2.59
CA ARG A 213 -8.12 -23.09 2.13
C ARG A 213 -8.73 -24.00 3.21
N PRO A 214 -9.13 -25.24 2.89
CA PRO A 214 -9.57 -26.21 3.89
C PRO A 214 -8.53 -26.41 5.00
N LEU A 215 -8.98 -26.56 6.25
CA LEU A 215 -8.10 -26.60 7.43
C LEU A 215 -7.05 -27.73 7.42
N HIS A 216 -7.32 -28.83 6.71
CA HIS A 216 -6.41 -29.96 6.58
C HIS A 216 -5.27 -29.72 5.57
N GLU A 217 -5.40 -28.74 4.67
CA GLU A 217 -4.37 -28.39 3.69
C GLU A 217 -3.31 -27.43 4.23
N TYR A 218 -3.50 -26.90 5.44
CA TYR A 218 -2.53 -26.03 6.09
C TYR A 218 -1.35 -26.84 6.62
N LYS A 219 -0.17 -26.58 6.05
CA LYS A 219 1.11 -27.14 6.53
C LYS A 219 1.61 -26.46 7.80
N ALA A 220 1.54 -25.12 7.83
CA ALA A 220 1.90 -24.31 8.99
C ALA A 220 0.64 -23.86 9.73
N ILE A 221 0.61 -24.07 11.05
CA ILE A 221 -0.54 -23.73 11.89
C ILE A 221 -0.29 -22.40 12.57
N GLY A 222 -0.68 -21.32 11.90
CA GLY A 222 -0.72 -19.97 12.48
C GLY A 222 -1.84 -19.81 13.51
N PRO A 223 -1.87 -18.68 14.23
CA PRO A 223 -2.86 -18.44 15.29
C PRO A 223 -4.32 -18.52 14.80
N HIS A 224 -4.65 -17.88 13.69
CA HIS A 224 -6.00 -17.95 13.10
C HIS A 224 -6.41 -19.37 12.73
N VAL A 225 -5.47 -20.20 12.23
CA VAL A 225 -5.72 -21.61 11.89
C VAL A 225 -5.92 -22.44 13.16
N ALA A 226 -5.12 -22.20 14.21
CA ALA A 226 -5.26 -22.89 15.49
C ALA A 226 -6.64 -22.60 16.12
N VAL A 227 -7.06 -21.33 16.14
CA VAL A 227 -8.39 -20.92 16.61
C VAL A 227 -9.48 -21.55 15.74
N ALA A 228 -9.34 -21.51 14.40
CA ALA A 228 -10.30 -22.14 13.50
C ALA A 228 -10.43 -23.65 13.72
N LYS A 229 -9.33 -24.37 13.99
CA LYS A 229 -9.37 -25.80 14.32
C LYS A 229 -10.09 -26.06 15.65
N LYS A 230 -9.89 -25.22 16.67
CA LYS A 230 -10.63 -25.29 17.95
C LYS A 230 -12.13 -25.09 17.72
N LEU A 231 -12.52 -24.12 16.89
CA LEU A 231 -13.93 -23.89 16.52
C LEU A 231 -14.53 -25.07 15.76
N ALA A 232 -13.78 -25.65 14.81
CA ALA A 232 -14.21 -26.82 14.06
C ALA A 232 -14.45 -28.03 14.97
N ALA A 233 -13.59 -28.24 15.98
CA ALA A 233 -13.78 -29.28 16.99
C ALA A 233 -15.02 -29.05 17.87
N LYS A 234 -15.43 -27.78 18.07
CA LYS A 234 -16.71 -27.40 18.72
C LYS A 234 -17.93 -27.53 17.78
N GLY A 235 -17.77 -28.05 16.57
CA GLY A 235 -18.85 -28.25 15.59
C GLY A 235 -19.10 -27.07 14.64
N VAL A 236 -18.31 -26.00 14.70
CA VAL A 236 -18.45 -24.85 13.79
C VAL A 236 -17.94 -25.23 12.40
N LYS A 237 -18.77 -25.04 11.37
CA LYS A 237 -18.36 -25.31 9.98
C LYS A 237 -17.46 -24.20 9.45
N ILE A 238 -16.15 -24.44 9.44
CA ILE A 238 -15.16 -23.50 8.88
C ILE A 238 -14.99 -23.72 7.37
N LYS A 239 -15.05 -22.64 6.59
CA LYS A 239 -14.88 -22.65 5.13
C LYS A 239 -13.84 -21.61 4.67
N PRO A 240 -13.17 -21.83 3.53
CA PRO A 240 -12.38 -20.80 2.88
C PRO A 240 -13.21 -19.53 2.65
N GLY A 241 -12.63 -18.38 2.92
CA GLY A 241 -13.29 -17.08 2.87
C GLY A 241 -13.65 -16.52 4.25
N MET A 242 -13.85 -17.38 5.26
CA MET A 242 -14.19 -16.94 6.63
C MET A 242 -13.04 -16.18 7.29
N VAL A 243 -13.38 -15.13 8.04
CA VAL A 243 -12.43 -14.32 8.81
C VAL A 243 -12.49 -14.74 10.28
N ILE A 244 -11.33 -14.98 10.87
CA ILE A 244 -11.18 -15.38 12.26
C ILE A 244 -10.58 -14.19 13.03
N GLY A 245 -11.36 -13.66 13.96
CA GLY A 245 -10.92 -12.65 14.92
C GLY A 245 -10.36 -13.30 16.18
N TYR A 246 -9.10 -13.02 16.54
CA TYR A 246 -8.48 -13.60 17.71
C TYR A 246 -7.69 -12.57 18.52
N ILE A 247 -7.52 -12.85 19.82
CA ILE A 247 -6.65 -12.12 20.74
C ILE A 247 -5.58 -13.08 21.26
N VAL A 248 -4.36 -12.58 21.40
CA VAL A 248 -3.22 -13.34 21.93
C VAL A 248 -3.11 -13.07 23.43
N LEU A 249 -3.27 -14.11 24.24
CA LEU A 249 -3.14 -14.01 25.70
C LEU A 249 -1.68 -14.10 26.14
N ARG A 250 -1.36 -13.55 27.32
CA ARG A 250 -0.05 -13.74 27.97
C ARG A 250 0.19 -15.22 28.29
N GLY A 251 1.43 -15.67 28.16
CA GLY A 251 1.87 -17.02 28.54
C GLY A 251 3.08 -17.49 27.75
N ASP A 252 3.48 -18.74 27.99
CA ASP A 252 4.65 -19.35 27.36
C ASP A 252 4.32 -20.09 26.05
N GLY A 253 5.36 -20.31 25.25
CA GLY A 253 5.26 -21.05 24.00
C GLY A 253 4.68 -20.25 22.81
N PRO A 254 4.41 -20.94 21.69
CA PRO A 254 4.00 -20.31 20.44
C PRO A 254 2.71 -19.50 20.56
N ILE A 255 2.63 -18.40 19.81
CA ILE A 255 1.44 -17.52 19.74
C ILE A 255 0.18 -18.30 19.40
N SER A 256 0.29 -19.31 18.52
CA SER A 256 -0.83 -20.15 18.10
C SER A 256 -1.49 -20.93 19.24
N ASN A 257 -0.74 -21.28 20.28
CA ASN A 257 -1.28 -21.99 21.44
C ASN A 257 -2.08 -21.06 22.36
N ARG A 258 -1.68 -19.78 22.40
CA ARG A 258 -2.23 -18.74 23.31
C ARG A 258 -3.23 -17.81 22.64
N ALA A 259 -3.56 -18.06 21.39
CA ALA A 259 -4.63 -17.36 20.69
C ALA A 259 -5.99 -17.96 21.07
N ILE A 260 -6.92 -17.06 21.40
CA ILE A 260 -8.33 -17.37 21.66
C ILE A 260 -9.21 -16.55 20.73
N LEU A 261 -10.46 -16.97 20.54
CA LEU A 261 -11.43 -16.17 19.80
C LEU A 261 -11.60 -14.81 20.51
N ALA A 262 -11.64 -13.72 19.75
CA ALA A 262 -11.77 -12.38 20.34
C ALA A 262 -13.04 -12.25 21.20
N GLU A 263 -14.12 -12.92 20.80
CA GLU A 263 -15.40 -12.96 21.53
C GLU A 263 -15.34 -13.77 22.83
N GLU A 264 -14.37 -14.68 22.98
CA GLU A 264 -14.16 -15.47 24.21
C GLU A 264 -13.27 -14.72 25.22
N TYR A 265 -12.78 -13.53 24.88
CA TYR A 265 -11.96 -12.73 25.78
C TYR A 265 -12.78 -12.17 26.95
N ASP A 266 -12.40 -12.56 28.15
CA ASP A 266 -12.94 -12.05 29.42
C ASP A 266 -11.86 -11.28 30.20
N PRO A 267 -11.97 -9.95 30.37
CA PRO A 267 -11.00 -9.13 31.10
C PRO A 267 -10.76 -9.57 32.56
N LYS A 268 -11.73 -10.26 33.19
CA LYS A 268 -11.60 -10.73 34.58
C LYS A 268 -10.77 -12.00 34.69
N LYS A 269 -10.70 -12.80 33.61
CA LYS A 269 -9.98 -14.09 33.56
C LYS A 269 -8.66 -14.02 32.83
N HIS A 270 -8.48 -13.03 31.95
CA HIS A 270 -7.40 -13.01 30.97
C HIS A 270 -6.54 -11.74 30.99
N LYS A 271 -6.58 -10.95 32.07
CA LYS A 271 -5.56 -9.92 32.36
C LYS A 271 -4.27 -10.56 32.85
#